data_AF-A0A6J5XV33-F1
#
_entry.id   AF-A0A6J5XV33-F1
#
_cell.length_a   1.000
_cell.length_b   1.000
_cell.length_c   1.000
_cell.angle_alpha   90.00
_cell.angle_beta   90.00
_cell.angle_gamma   90.00
#
_symmetry.space_group_name_H-M   'P 1'
#
loop_
_entity.id
_entity.type
_entity.pdbx_description
1 polymer ?
#
loop_
_entity_poly.entity_id
_entity_poly.type
_entity_poly.pdbx_seq_one_letter_code
_entity_poly.pdbx_strand_id
1 'polypeptide(L)'
;MAKYWGAKVFVTAGSKEKLAFCKNLGADVCINYKMEDFVARVKEETGGKGVNVILDIIGAEYFRRNLDSLSFDGRLFVIGTMSGAVTETDLRVVLSKRLTIQAAGLRYRSPENKAEIVREVGNNVWPAIVAGKVKPVVYNDSLRFPLIFPVWQFQLNLPESSLELLPKGQKSLEFILHSFSMEDFRRCLERQERERNERNRRADEINELQRQVDEQVVIAVVLQDEENQGRRRGSQVGRRRNVNRHRHSRGIVCGGVPSSGRSSPRERKRKSAASMKAVVITTPGGPEVLQLQEVEDPELKDNEVLIKVEATALNRADILQRKGMYPPPPGSSPYLGLECSGTIEAVGKQVSRWQVGDKVCALLSGGGYAEKVAVPAGQVLLAPPGVSLQDAASFPEVSCTVWSTVFMMSRLSAGETFLVHGGSSGIGTFAIQIAKYWGAKVFVTAGSKEKLAFCKNLGADVCINYKTEDFVARVKEETGGKGVDVILDIIGAEYFRRNLDSLSFDGRLFVIGTMGGAVTEIDLRVVLSKRLTIQAAGLRYRSPENKAAVVREVENNVWPAIVAGKVKPVVYKYFPLSEAAEAHRLMESSKHIGKILLLP
;
A
#
# COMPACT_ATOMS: atom_id res chain seq x y z
N MET A 1 9.21 11.91 20.16
CA MET A 1 9.37 11.53 18.74
C MET A 1 8.29 12.15 17.86
N ALA A 2 7.10 11.56 17.66
CA ALA A 2 6.10 12.07 16.69
C ALA A 2 5.89 13.61 16.71
N LYS A 3 5.73 14.21 17.90
CA LYS A 3 5.68 15.67 18.13
C LYS A 3 6.76 16.51 17.42
N TYR A 4 7.99 16.01 17.32
CA TYR A 4 9.12 16.69 16.68
C TYR A 4 8.92 16.87 15.16
N TRP A 5 8.18 15.96 14.52
CA TRP A 5 7.77 16.05 13.12
C TRP A 5 6.38 16.71 12.93
N GLY A 6 5.93 17.52 13.89
CA GLY A 6 4.67 18.25 13.78
C GLY A 6 3.40 17.40 13.95
N ALA A 7 3.51 16.22 14.56
CA ALA A 7 2.36 15.38 14.86
C ALA A 7 1.56 15.89 16.06
N LYS A 8 0.22 15.75 15.99
CA LYS A 8 -0.67 15.74 17.15
C LYS A 8 -0.73 14.30 17.68
N VAL A 9 -0.54 14.11 18.98
CA VAL A 9 -0.33 12.80 19.58
C VAL A 9 -1.42 12.52 20.59
N PHE A 10 -2.23 11.52 20.28
CA PHE A 10 -3.17 10.90 21.19
C PHE A 10 -2.44 9.77 21.92
N VAL A 11 -2.76 9.56 23.20
CA VAL A 11 -2.24 8.44 23.98
C VAL A 11 -3.39 7.79 24.74
N THR A 12 -3.35 6.47 24.81
CA THR A 12 -4.37 5.63 25.42
C THR A 12 -3.80 4.81 26.56
N ALA A 13 -4.43 4.88 27.73
CA ALA A 13 -3.97 4.15 28.91
C ALA A 13 -5.11 3.77 29.84
N GLY A 14 -5.03 2.57 30.41
CA GLY A 14 -6.08 1.97 31.23
C GLY A 14 -6.18 2.49 32.67
N SER A 15 -5.49 3.59 33.01
CA SER A 15 -5.52 4.23 34.33
C SER A 15 -5.20 5.74 34.24
N LYS A 16 -5.70 6.54 35.20
CA LYS A 16 -5.62 8.02 35.14
C LYS A 16 -4.18 8.53 35.29
N GLU A 17 -3.37 7.82 36.07
CA GLU A 17 -1.98 8.15 36.41
C GLU A 17 -1.10 8.03 35.16
N LYS A 18 -1.33 7.00 34.35
CA LYS A 18 -0.66 6.80 33.06
C LYS A 18 -1.08 7.86 32.04
N LEU A 19 -2.36 8.24 32.00
CA LEU A 19 -2.84 9.34 31.15
C LEU A 19 -2.24 10.69 31.55
N ALA A 20 -2.13 10.98 32.85
CA ALA A 20 -1.48 12.18 33.37
C ALA A 20 0.03 12.20 33.05
N PHE A 21 0.73 11.08 33.24
CA PHE A 21 2.12 10.92 32.84
C PHE A 21 2.33 11.16 31.34
N CYS A 22 1.48 10.60 30.47
CA CYS A 22 1.58 10.80 29.03
C CYS A 22 1.24 12.24 28.61
N LYS A 23 0.33 12.91 29.30
CA LYS A 23 0.06 14.35 29.11
C LYS A 23 1.27 15.20 29.51
N ASN A 24 1.94 14.87 30.62
CA ASN A 24 3.18 15.52 31.05
C ASN A 24 4.37 15.28 30.09
N LEU A 25 4.35 14.18 29.31
CA LEU A 25 5.28 13.93 28.21
C LEU A 25 4.92 14.66 26.90
N GLY A 26 3.84 15.45 26.88
CA GLY A 26 3.43 16.26 25.73
C GLY A 26 2.50 15.57 24.73
N ALA A 27 1.70 14.60 25.17
CA ALA A 27 0.51 14.18 24.42
C ALA A 27 -0.54 15.31 24.38
N ASP A 28 -1.21 15.48 23.24
CA ASP A 28 -2.29 16.45 23.06
C ASP A 28 -3.61 15.94 23.67
N VAL A 29 -3.91 14.67 23.41
CA VAL A 29 -5.18 14.03 23.76
C VAL A 29 -4.86 12.75 24.55
N CYS A 30 -5.47 12.59 25.72
CA CYS A 30 -5.28 11.41 26.57
C CYS A 30 -6.64 10.75 26.83
N ILE A 31 -6.87 9.55 26.29
CA ILE A 31 -8.17 8.85 26.35
C ILE A 31 -8.01 7.50 27.07
N ASN A 32 -8.92 7.16 28.00
CA ASN A 32 -8.89 5.83 28.61
C ASN A 32 -9.48 4.79 27.64
N TYR A 33 -8.67 3.83 27.15
CA TYR A 33 -9.14 2.82 26.19
C TYR A 33 -10.23 1.89 26.77
N LYS A 34 -10.35 1.82 28.10
CA LYS A 34 -11.39 1.05 28.80
C LYS A 34 -12.78 1.72 28.77
N MET A 35 -12.87 2.98 28.35
CA MET A 35 -14.17 3.63 28.15
C MET A 35 -14.93 3.00 26.98
N GLU A 36 -16.25 2.95 27.06
CA GLU A 36 -17.11 2.32 26.05
C GLU A 36 -17.22 3.19 24.79
N ASP A 37 -17.26 4.51 24.97
CA ASP A 37 -17.33 5.54 23.93
C ASP A 37 -15.97 5.88 23.29
N PHE A 38 -14.90 5.13 23.59
CA PHE A 38 -13.52 5.40 23.12
C PHE A 38 -13.43 5.80 21.63
N VAL A 39 -14.11 5.07 20.74
CA VAL A 39 -14.11 5.34 19.29
C VAL A 39 -14.84 6.64 18.96
N ALA A 40 -15.92 6.97 19.68
CA ALA A 40 -16.64 8.23 19.53
C ALA A 40 -15.78 9.41 20.00
N ARG A 41 -15.08 9.29 21.13
CA ARG A 41 -14.14 10.31 21.61
C ARG A 41 -12.98 10.56 20.64
N VAL A 42 -12.41 9.51 20.03
CA VAL A 42 -11.41 9.69 18.96
C VAL A 42 -12.01 10.42 17.76
N LYS A 43 -13.25 10.12 17.36
CA LYS A 43 -13.91 10.82 16.25
C LYS A 43 -14.22 12.28 16.57
N GLU A 44 -14.69 12.60 17.78
CA GLU A 44 -14.89 13.98 18.24
C GLU A 44 -13.60 14.81 18.13
N GLU A 45 -12.52 14.32 18.74
CA GLU A 45 -11.19 14.96 18.79
C GLU A 45 -10.49 15.06 17.43
N THR A 46 -10.98 14.35 16.39
CA THR A 46 -10.46 14.37 15.00
C THR A 46 -11.44 15.02 14.00
N GLY A 47 -12.52 15.65 14.48
CA GLY A 47 -13.52 16.28 13.61
C GLY A 47 -14.25 15.29 12.70
N GLY A 48 -14.52 14.09 13.20
CA GLY A 48 -15.16 12.97 12.51
C GLY A 48 -14.23 12.12 11.64
N LYS A 49 -12.98 12.55 11.40
CA LYS A 49 -12.09 11.94 10.40
C LYS A 49 -11.43 10.64 10.84
N GLY A 50 -11.20 10.45 12.14
CA GLY A 50 -10.35 9.38 12.67
C GLY A 50 -8.85 9.70 12.51
N VAL A 51 -8.00 8.96 13.22
CA VAL A 51 -6.54 9.19 13.22
C VAL A 51 -5.84 8.54 12.03
N ASN A 52 -4.73 9.10 11.57
CA ASN A 52 -4.03 8.59 10.38
C ASN A 52 -3.17 7.35 10.69
N VAL A 53 -2.63 7.26 11.91
CA VAL A 53 -1.73 6.18 12.34
C VAL A 53 -2.11 5.69 13.73
N ILE A 54 -2.14 4.38 13.94
CA ILE A 54 -2.21 3.78 15.28
C ILE A 54 -0.99 2.88 15.46
N LEU A 55 -0.33 3.01 16.63
CA LEU A 55 0.67 2.06 17.09
C LEU A 55 0.06 1.23 18.22
N ASP A 56 -0.48 0.08 17.84
CA ASP A 56 -1.13 -0.85 18.76
C ASP A 56 -0.09 -1.78 19.39
N ILE A 57 -0.04 -1.77 20.72
CA ILE A 57 0.87 -2.58 21.53
C ILE A 57 0.13 -3.37 22.64
N ILE A 58 -1.21 -3.36 22.63
CA ILE A 58 -2.05 -4.28 23.43
C ILE A 58 -2.58 -5.41 22.54
N GLY A 59 -2.92 -5.10 21.27
CA GLY A 59 -3.30 -6.09 20.28
C GLY A 59 -4.79 -6.46 20.29
N ALA A 60 -5.06 -7.75 20.13
CA ALA A 60 -6.34 -8.26 19.62
C ALA A 60 -7.59 -7.75 20.36
N GLU A 61 -7.53 -7.60 21.68
CA GLU A 61 -8.61 -7.10 22.55
C GLU A 61 -9.18 -5.73 22.09
N TYR A 62 -8.34 -4.86 21.49
CA TYR A 62 -8.73 -3.52 21.03
C TYR A 62 -8.63 -3.33 19.51
N PHE A 63 -8.28 -4.38 18.76
CA PHE A 63 -8.05 -4.34 17.31
C PHE A 63 -9.25 -3.75 16.56
N ARG A 64 -10.47 -4.20 16.88
CA ARG A 64 -11.73 -3.65 16.34
C ARG A 64 -11.83 -2.13 16.52
N ARG A 65 -11.66 -1.69 17.77
CA ARG A 65 -11.77 -0.28 18.16
C ARG A 65 -10.69 0.57 17.49
N ASN A 66 -9.49 0.02 17.28
CA ASN A 66 -8.42 0.66 16.52
C ASN A 66 -8.79 0.81 15.02
N LEU A 67 -9.32 -0.22 14.36
CA LEU A 67 -9.79 -0.11 12.96
C LEU A 67 -10.94 0.90 12.81
N ASP A 68 -11.90 0.94 13.73
CA ASP A 68 -13.01 1.90 13.69
C ASP A 68 -12.55 3.35 13.94
N SER A 69 -11.42 3.53 14.64
CA SER A 69 -10.80 4.83 14.97
C SER A 69 -9.89 5.40 13.87
N LEU A 70 -9.41 4.57 12.94
CA LEU A 70 -8.56 5.02 11.82
C LEU A 70 -9.33 5.84 10.77
N SER A 71 -8.63 6.77 10.13
CA SER A 71 -9.11 7.49 8.94
C SER A 71 -9.19 6.61 7.70
N PHE A 72 -9.78 7.13 6.62
CA PHE A 72 -9.51 6.60 5.28
C PHE A 72 -8.00 6.66 4.97
N ASP A 73 -7.48 5.68 4.24
CA ASP A 73 -6.03 5.42 4.02
C ASP A 73 -5.19 5.29 5.30
N GLY A 74 -5.83 5.05 6.45
CA GLY A 74 -5.19 4.93 7.77
C GLY A 74 -4.29 3.71 7.92
N ARG A 75 -3.30 3.78 8.82
CA ARG A 75 -2.30 2.72 9.03
C ARG A 75 -2.29 2.18 10.47
N LEU A 76 -2.42 0.87 10.60
CA LEU A 76 -2.30 0.14 11.87
C LEU A 76 -0.94 -0.57 11.94
N PHE A 77 -0.10 -0.16 12.88
CA PHE A 77 1.16 -0.83 13.20
C PHE A 77 0.97 -1.65 14.48
N VAL A 78 1.32 -2.93 14.46
CA VAL A 78 1.18 -3.82 15.62
C VAL A 78 2.56 -4.22 16.16
N ILE A 79 2.84 -3.89 17.43
CA ILE A 79 4.03 -4.36 18.18
C ILE A 79 3.57 -5.28 19.32
N GLY A 80 3.49 -6.58 19.07
CA GLY A 80 3.17 -7.56 20.10
C GLY A 80 2.74 -8.91 19.54
N THR A 81 2.50 -9.87 20.43
CA THR A 81 1.84 -11.13 20.10
C THR A 81 0.32 -10.94 20.17
N MET A 82 -0.35 -10.97 19.02
CA MET A 82 -1.81 -10.97 18.94
C MET A 82 -2.36 -12.33 19.42
N SER A 83 -3.29 -12.33 20.37
CA SER A 83 -4.05 -13.52 20.80
C SER A 83 -5.55 -13.25 20.69
N GLY A 84 -6.13 -13.60 19.55
CA GLY A 84 -7.55 -13.42 19.23
C GLY A 84 -7.82 -13.55 17.73
N ALA A 85 -9.06 -13.86 17.37
CA ALA A 85 -9.48 -13.95 15.97
C ALA A 85 -9.84 -12.56 15.40
N VAL A 86 -9.60 -12.36 14.10
CA VAL A 86 -10.08 -11.19 13.35
C VAL A 86 -11.40 -11.58 12.68
N THR A 87 -12.42 -10.74 12.80
CA THR A 87 -13.78 -11.05 12.32
C THR A 87 -14.04 -10.56 10.89
N GLU A 88 -15.10 -11.06 10.25
CA GLU A 88 -15.57 -10.53 8.96
C GLU A 88 -15.81 -9.02 9.01
N THR A 89 -16.43 -8.53 10.10
CA THR A 89 -16.73 -7.12 10.32
C THR A 89 -15.47 -6.26 10.30
N ASP A 90 -14.32 -6.80 10.72
CA ASP A 90 -13.02 -6.12 10.73
C ASP A 90 -12.45 -5.99 9.32
N LEU A 91 -12.49 -7.08 8.55
CA LEU A 91 -12.07 -7.08 7.14
C LEU A 91 -12.94 -6.11 6.32
N ARG A 92 -14.25 -6.04 6.57
CA ARG A 92 -15.15 -5.05 5.96
C ARG A 92 -14.72 -3.59 6.25
N VAL A 93 -14.17 -3.29 7.43
CA VAL A 93 -13.62 -1.95 7.75
C VAL A 93 -12.26 -1.69 7.11
N VAL A 94 -11.36 -2.69 7.09
CA VAL A 94 -10.08 -2.59 6.37
C VAL A 94 -10.32 -2.28 4.89
N LEU A 95 -11.26 -2.99 4.25
CA LEU A 95 -11.61 -2.82 2.84
C LEU A 95 -12.28 -1.46 2.57
N SER A 96 -13.28 -1.06 3.36
CA SER A 96 -14.04 0.18 3.12
C SER A 96 -13.25 1.47 3.42
N LYS A 97 -12.23 1.41 4.29
CA LYS A 97 -11.35 2.55 4.59
C LYS A 97 -9.96 2.48 3.92
N ARG A 98 -9.66 1.43 3.12
CA ARG A 98 -8.34 1.18 2.50
C ARG A 98 -7.19 1.17 3.53
N LEU A 99 -7.41 0.50 4.67
CA LEU A 99 -6.43 0.47 5.76
C LEU A 99 -5.22 -0.39 5.41
N THR A 100 -4.03 0.06 5.83
CA THR A 100 -2.81 -0.76 5.78
C THR A 100 -2.50 -1.32 7.16
N ILE A 101 -2.27 -2.62 7.27
CA ILE A 101 -1.84 -3.28 8.52
C ILE A 101 -0.39 -3.77 8.34
N GLN A 102 0.50 -3.40 9.27
CA GLN A 102 1.91 -3.79 9.24
C GLN A 102 2.40 -4.31 10.60
N ALA A 103 3.09 -5.45 10.57
CA ALA A 103 3.75 -6.04 11.74
C ALA A 103 5.10 -5.36 12.04
N ALA A 104 5.30 -4.90 13.28
CA ALA A 104 6.51 -4.19 13.69
C ALA A 104 7.32 -4.98 14.74
N GLY A 105 8.29 -5.78 14.28
CA GLY A 105 9.14 -6.62 15.14
C GLY A 105 10.64 -6.45 14.89
N LEU A 106 11.43 -6.32 15.97
CA LEU A 106 12.90 -6.20 15.92
C LEU A 106 13.63 -7.56 15.96
N ARG A 107 13.11 -8.52 16.74
CA ARG A 107 13.79 -9.81 17.01
C ARG A 107 14.15 -10.60 15.74
N TYR A 108 13.30 -10.53 14.72
CA TYR A 108 13.37 -11.36 13.51
C TYR A 108 14.07 -10.69 12.30
N ARG A 109 14.68 -9.51 12.47
CA ARG A 109 15.43 -8.83 11.38
C ARG A 109 16.84 -9.42 11.20
N SER A 110 17.34 -9.39 9.96
CA SER A 110 18.72 -9.78 9.62
C SER A 110 19.75 -8.79 10.20
N PRO A 111 21.06 -9.13 10.24
CA PRO A 111 22.12 -8.23 10.69
C PRO A 111 22.18 -6.92 9.89
N GLU A 112 21.95 -6.99 8.58
CA GLU A 112 22.04 -5.86 7.65
C GLU A 112 20.91 -4.87 7.92
N ASN A 113 19.67 -5.38 8.03
CA ASN A 113 18.50 -4.58 8.37
C ASN A 113 18.58 -4.00 9.80
N LYS A 114 19.36 -4.62 10.71
CA LYS A 114 19.68 -4.07 12.03
C LYS A 114 20.73 -2.96 11.94
N ALA A 115 21.77 -3.13 11.13
CA ALA A 115 22.80 -2.12 10.92
C ALA A 115 22.25 -0.87 10.21
N GLU A 116 21.37 -1.04 9.24
CA GLU A 116 20.62 0.06 8.61
C GLU A 116 19.75 0.81 9.63
N ILE A 117 18.99 0.10 10.47
CA ILE A 117 18.22 0.73 11.56
C ILE A 117 19.11 1.54 12.50
N VAL A 118 20.26 0.99 12.92
CA VAL A 118 21.20 1.71 13.80
C VAL A 118 21.73 2.98 13.12
N ARG A 119 22.03 2.90 11.81
CA ARG A 119 22.42 4.05 10.99
C ARG A 119 21.30 5.10 10.92
N GLU A 120 20.07 4.70 10.63
CA GLU A 120 18.93 5.61 10.51
C GLU A 120 18.47 6.22 11.84
N VAL A 121 18.60 5.48 12.95
CA VAL A 121 18.42 6.03 14.30
C VAL A 121 19.54 7.04 14.62
N GLY A 122 20.78 6.73 14.23
CA GLY A 122 21.92 7.64 14.33
C GLY A 122 21.76 8.92 13.50
N ASN A 123 21.20 8.81 12.29
CA ASN A 123 21.00 9.94 11.37
C ASN A 123 19.80 10.82 11.76
N ASN A 124 18.66 10.22 12.12
CA ASN A 124 17.39 10.95 12.25
C ASN A 124 16.94 11.19 13.70
N VAL A 125 17.31 10.31 14.64
CA VAL A 125 16.82 10.37 16.03
C VAL A 125 17.90 10.93 16.97
N TRP A 126 19.16 10.56 16.77
CA TRP A 126 20.27 11.05 17.58
C TRP A 126 20.42 12.58 17.55
N PRO A 127 20.28 13.29 16.41
CA PRO A 127 20.34 14.76 16.43
C PRO A 127 19.20 15.41 17.22
N ALA A 128 18.02 14.78 17.26
CA ALA A 128 16.88 15.27 18.05
C ALA A 128 17.08 15.04 19.57
N ILE A 129 17.79 13.96 19.94
CA ILE A 129 18.24 13.70 21.31
C ILE A 129 19.33 14.70 21.72
N VAL A 130 20.39 14.82 20.93
CA VAL A 130 21.54 15.73 21.20
C VAL A 130 21.10 17.20 21.25
N ALA A 131 20.13 17.61 20.43
CA ALA A 131 19.53 18.95 20.48
C ALA A 131 18.56 19.17 21.66
N GLY A 132 18.42 18.23 22.60
CA GLY A 132 17.53 18.32 23.77
C GLY A 132 16.03 18.28 23.46
N LYS A 133 15.66 18.04 22.19
CA LYS A 133 14.25 18.02 21.72
C LYS A 133 13.55 16.70 22.04
N VAL A 134 14.31 15.67 22.41
CA VAL A 134 13.83 14.39 22.93
C VAL A 134 14.39 14.24 24.35
N LYS A 135 13.60 14.63 25.35
CA LYS A 135 14.02 14.51 26.75
C LYS A 135 14.06 13.02 27.15
N PRO A 136 15.10 12.56 27.84
CA PRO A 136 15.04 11.29 28.56
C PRO A 136 14.02 11.39 29.71
N VAL A 137 13.50 10.26 30.14
CA VAL A 137 12.48 10.15 31.19
C VAL A 137 13.04 9.29 32.32
N VAL A 138 13.04 9.81 33.54
CA VAL A 138 13.39 9.01 34.72
C VAL A 138 12.23 8.07 35.03
N TYR A 139 12.49 6.77 35.09
CA TYR A 139 11.48 5.75 35.42
C TYR A 139 12.12 4.57 36.16
N ASN A 140 11.66 4.34 37.40
CA ASN A 140 12.28 3.48 38.41
C ASN A 140 13.79 3.78 38.53
N ASP A 141 14.09 5.03 38.89
CA ASP A 141 15.42 5.63 39.14
C ASP A 141 16.46 5.47 38.02
N SER A 142 16.01 4.94 36.87
CA SER A 142 16.78 4.75 35.66
C SER A 142 16.49 5.90 34.71
N LEU A 143 17.55 6.54 34.18
CA LEU A 143 17.40 7.50 33.08
C LEU A 143 17.10 6.74 31.77
N ARG A 144 15.82 6.66 31.40
CA ARG A 144 15.40 5.94 30.18
C ARG A 144 15.16 6.92 29.05
N PHE A 145 15.90 6.78 27.96
CA PHE A 145 15.40 7.31 26.69
C PHE A 145 14.14 6.52 26.32
N PRO A 146 13.04 7.17 25.89
CA PRO A 146 11.83 6.47 25.51
C PRO A 146 12.14 5.50 24.38
N LEU A 147 11.82 4.22 24.59
CA LEU A 147 12.24 3.09 23.76
C LEU A 147 12.07 3.38 22.26
N ILE A 148 13.20 3.56 21.57
CA ILE A 148 13.25 3.70 20.11
C ILE A 148 13.03 2.31 19.52
N PHE A 149 11.80 1.82 19.59
CA PHE A 149 11.35 0.80 18.65
C PHE A 149 11.45 1.42 17.26
N PRO A 150 12.14 0.77 16.30
CA PRO A 150 12.25 1.24 14.94
C PRO A 150 10.94 0.94 14.20
N VAL A 151 9.91 1.72 14.51
CA VAL A 151 8.69 1.91 13.69
C VAL A 151 9.02 2.82 12.50
N TRP A 152 10.23 2.67 11.96
CA TRP A 152 10.85 3.52 10.96
C TRP A 152 11.02 2.72 9.68
N GLN A 153 9.94 2.70 8.92
CA GLN A 153 9.99 2.58 7.47
C GLN A 153 9.35 3.83 6.84
N PHE A 154 9.67 5.00 7.42
CA PHE A 154 9.31 6.32 6.92
C PHE A 154 10.23 6.72 5.75
N GLN A 155 10.15 6.00 4.64
CA GLN A 155 10.38 6.63 3.34
C GLN A 155 9.07 7.21 2.83
N LEU A 156 8.80 8.43 3.28
CA LEU A 156 8.04 9.38 2.48
C LEU A 156 8.98 9.91 1.39
N ASN A 157 9.21 9.09 0.35
CA ASN A 157 9.64 9.60 -0.96
C ASN A 157 8.45 10.30 -1.61
N LEU A 158 8.02 11.38 -0.97
CA LEU A 158 7.28 12.46 -1.61
C LEU A 158 8.31 13.16 -2.51
N PRO A 159 8.12 13.24 -3.84
CA PRO A 159 8.88 14.21 -4.63
C PRO A 159 8.60 15.61 -4.07
N GLU A 160 9.55 16.54 -4.16
CA GLU A 160 9.46 17.84 -3.46
C GLU A 160 8.16 18.61 -3.78
N SER A 161 7.66 18.47 -5.01
CA SER A 161 6.35 18.99 -5.48
C SER A 161 5.14 18.56 -4.63
N SER A 162 5.22 17.46 -3.89
CA SER A 162 4.16 16.98 -3.01
C SER A 162 4.15 17.66 -1.63
N LEU A 163 5.22 18.35 -1.24
CA LEU A 163 5.22 19.23 -0.06
C LEU A 163 4.51 20.57 -0.35
N GLU A 164 4.44 20.99 -1.62
CA GLU A 164 3.73 22.19 -2.05
C GLU A 164 2.21 22.01 -2.09
N LEU A 165 1.73 20.77 -2.21
CA LEU A 165 0.31 20.42 -2.27
C LEU A 165 -0.41 20.40 -0.90
N LEU A 166 0.30 20.63 0.20
CA LEU A 166 -0.32 20.82 1.52
C LEU A 166 -0.84 22.28 1.65
N PRO A 167 -2.16 22.51 1.79
CA PRO A 167 -2.69 23.85 2.02
C PRO A 167 -2.07 24.48 3.27
N LYS A 168 -1.66 25.75 3.18
CA LYS A 168 -1.08 26.52 4.28
C LYS A 168 -2.11 26.76 5.40
N GLY A 169 -2.36 25.73 6.22
CA GLY A 169 -3.35 25.74 7.28
C GLY A 169 -3.48 24.45 8.11
N GLN A 170 -3.13 23.26 7.58
CA GLN A 170 -3.20 22.01 8.35
C GLN A 170 -1.82 21.34 8.47
N LYS A 171 -1.26 21.35 9.70
CA LYS A 171 -0.01 20.71 10.09
C LYS A 171 -0.17 19.94 11.41
N SER A 172 -0.90 18.83 11.35
CA SER A 172 -1.05 17.91 12.48
C SER A 172 -1.34 16.49 11.98
N LEU A 173 -0.32 15.63 12.00
CA LEU A 173 -0.48 14.19 11.75
C LEU A 173 -0.94 13.49 13.04
N GLU A 174 -1.94 12.61 13.02
CA GLU A 174 -2.55 12.09 14.28
C GLU A 174 -2.18 10.62 14.58
N PHE A 175 -1.72 10.36 15.82
CA PHE A 175 -1.21 9.06 16.31
C PHE A 175 -1.91 8.58 17.58
N ILE A 176 -2.10 7.27 17.80
CA ILE A 176 -2.48 6.64 19.10
C ILE A 176 -1.38 5.66 19.62
N LEU A 177 -1.21 5.58 20.94
CA LEU A 177 -0.26 4.72 21.69
C LEU A 177 -0.93 4.09 22.93
N HIS A 178 -1.01 2.75 23.04
CA HIS A 178 -1.68 2.05 24.16
C HIS A 178 -0.72 1.59 25.29
N SER A 179 -1.09 1.66 26.59
CA SER A 179 -0.18 1.31 27.71
C SER A 179 -0.36 -0.09 28.34
N PHE A 180 0.74 -0.82 28.58
CA PHE A 180 0.79 -2.14 29.24
C PHE A 180 0.26 -2.23 30.69
N SER A 181 -0.03 -3.47 31.11
CA SER A 181 -0.13 -3.95 32.50
C SER A 181 1.21 -3.81 33.27
N MET A 182 1.16 -3.65 34.60
CA MET A 182 2.35 -3.65 35.47
C MET A 182 2.71 -5.05 36.00
N GLU A 183 1.72 -5.93 36.12
CA GLU A 183 1.84 -7.26 36.74
C GLU A 183 2.80 -8.15 35.94
N ASP A 184 2.58 -8.17 34.63
CA ASP A 184 3.31 -9.00 33.67
C ASP A 184 4.73 -8.46 33.44
N PHE A 185 4.92 -7.14 33.58
CA PHE A 185 6.24 -6.51 33.52
C PHE A 185 7.08 -6.86 34.76
N ARG A 186 6.48 -6.93 35.95
CA ARG A 186 7.14 -7.46 37.17
C ARG A 186 7.55 -8.92 37.00
N ARG A 187 6.61 -9.79 36.61
CA ARG A 187 6.90 -11.22 36.37
C ARG A 187 7.98 -11.44 35.30
N CYS A 188 8.03 -10.59 34.27
CA CYS A 188 9.07 -10.63 33.25
C CYS A 188 10.42 -10.15 33.78
N LEU A 189 10.46 -9.08 34.59
CA LEU A 189 11.67 -8.61 35.27
C LEU A 189 12.21 -9.66 36.25
N GLU A 190 11.39 -10.17 37.18
CA GLU A 190 11.77 -11.21 38.14
C GLU A 190 12.34 -12.46 37.46
N ARG A 191 11.74 -12.85 36.32
CA ARG A 191 12.25 -13.95 35.49
C ARG A 191 13.59 -13.60 34.84
N GLN A 192 13.74 -12.43 34.23
CA GLN A 192 15.01 -12.01 33.62
C GLN A 192 16.12 -11.78 34.66
N GLU A 193 15.77 -11.40 35.88
CA GLU A 193 16.71 -11.21 36.98
C GLU A 193 17.19 -12.56 37.52
N ARG A 194 16.32 -13.58 37.63
CA ARG A 194 16.73 -14.97 37.87
C ARG A 194 17.61 -15.50 36.73
N GLU A 195 17.17 -15.41 35.47
CA GLU A 195 17.94 -15.84 34.30
C GLU A 195 19.27 -15.08 34.12
N ARG A 196 19.38 -13.85 34.66
CA ARG A 196 20.62 -13.06 34.71
C ARG A 196 21.52 -13.50 35.86
N ASN A 197 20.97 -13.74 37.05
CA ASN A 197 21.75 -14.18 38.20
C ASN A 197 22.31 -15.60 37.99
N GLU A 198 21.58 -16.50 37.32
CA GLU A 198 22.11 -17.79 36.87
C GLU A 198 23.22 -17.63 35.82
N ARG A 199 23.10 -16.68 34.88
CA ARG A 199 24.15 -16.39 33.89
C ARG A 199 25.38 -15.75 34.50
N ASN A 200 25.21 -14.82 35.44
CA ASN A 200 26.31 -14.22 36.20
C ASN A 200 27.03 -15.31 36.99
N ARG A 201 26.31 -16.11 37.78
CA ARG A 201 26.91 -17.21 38.54
C ARG A 201 27.68 -18.20 37.65
N ARG A 202 27.13 -18.58 36.48
CA ARG A 202 27.86 -19.40 35.51
C ARG A 202 29.05 -18.68 34.89
N ALA A 203 28.98 -17.37 34.68
CA ALA A 203 30.12 -16.57 34.22
C ALA A 203 31.19 -16.44 35.30
N ASP A 204 30.83 -16.37 36.58
CA ASP A 204 31.75 -16.34 37.71
C ASP A 204 32.41 -17.73 37.89
N GLU A 205 31.64 -18.82 37.79
CA GLU A 205 32.13 -20.21 37.75
C GLU A 205 33.08 -20.42 36.54
N ILE A 206 32.77 -19.85 35.37
CA ILE A 206 33.66 -19.87 34.19
C ILE A 206 34.89 -18.99 34.40
N ASN A 207 34.77 -17.79 34.96
CA ASN A 207 35.89 -16.87 35.20
C ASN A 207 36.89 -17.43 36.22
N GLU A 208 36.42 -18.18 37.23
CA GLU A 208 37.28 -18.86 38.19
C GLU A 208 38.05 -20.03 37.53
N LEU A 209 37.38 -20.82 36.69
CA LEU A 209 38.05 -21.84 35.85
C LEU A 209 39.03 -21.20 34.86
N GLN A 210 38.66 -20.08 34.25
CA GLN A 210 39.51 -19.29 33.34
C GLN A 210 40.75 -18.79 34.08
N ARG A 211 40.59 -18.26 35.30
CA ARG A 211 41.68 -17.81 36.16
C ARG A 211 42.64 -18.96 36.54
N GLN A 212 42.11 -20.14 36.86
CA GLN A 212 42.95 -21.30 37.18
C GLN A 212 43.75 -21.81 35.96
N VAL A 213 43.22 -21.64 34.74
CA VAL A 213 43.97 -21.86 33.50
C VAL A 213 44.98 -20.73 33.25
N ASP A 214 44.59 -19.47 33.43
CA ASP A 214 45.44 -18.30 33.21
C ASP A 214 46.62 -18.27 34.20
N GLU A 215 46.47 -18.70 35.45
CA GLU A 215 47.59 -18.83 36.40
C GLU A 215 48.59 -19.92 35.97
N GLN A 216 48.13 -21.02 35.34
CA GLN A 216 49.04 -22.01 34.73
C GLN A 216 49.74 -21.47 33.47
N VAL A 217 49.02 -20.68 32.64
CA VAL A 217 49.61 -20.03 31.45
C VAL A 217 50.60 -18.94 31.83
N VAL A 218 50.35 -18.15 32.87
CA VAL A 218 51.27 -17.12 33.38
C VAL A 218 52.59 -17.75 33.84
N ILE A 219 52.55 -18.88 34.54
CA ILE A 219 53.77 -19.61 34.94
C ILE A 219 54.59 -20.05 33.69
N ALA A 220 53.93 -20.47 32.62
CA ALA A 220 54.60 -20.84 31.37
C ALA A 220 55.17 -19.63 30.59
N VAL A 221 54.48 -18.47 30.62
CA VAL A 221 54.88 -17.25 29.89
C VAL A 221 56.00 -16.47 30.61
N VAL A 222 55.98 -16.41 31.94
CA VAL A 222 57.04 -15.72 32.72
C VAL A 222 58.43 -16.31 32.43
N LEU A 223 58.51 -17.64 32.22
CA LEU A 223 59.75 -18.34 31.85
C LEU A 223 60.29 -17.99 30.44
N GLN A 224 59.51 -17.33 29.57
CA GLN A 224 59.96 -16.90 28.23
C GLN A 224 60.22 -15.39 28.12
N ASP A 225 59.75 -14.59 29.07
CA ASP A 225 59.86 -13.12 29.00
C ASP A 225 61.15 -12.60 29.66
N GLU A 226 61.73 -13.33 30.62
CA GLU A 226 63.06 -13.01 31.19
C GLU A 226 64.18 -13.05 30.13
N GLU A 227 64.09 -13.92 29.11
CA GLU A 227 65.04 -13.96 27.99
C GLU A 227 64.96 -12.71 27.09
N ASN A 228 63.79 -12.06 26.98
CA ASN A 228 63.57 -10.99 26.01
C ASN A 228 63.80 -9.58 26.58
N GLN A 229 63.64 -9.37 27.88
CA GLN A 229 63.82 -8.03 28.49
C GLN A 229 65.28 -7.54 28.53
N GLY A 230 66.25 -8.38 28.15
CA GLY A 230 67.64 -7.96 27.89
C GLY A 230 67.83 -7.02 26.68
N ARG A 231 66.80 -6.75 25.87
CA ARG A 231 66.91 -5.94 24.64
C ARG A 231 65.96 -4.73 24.60
N ARG A 232 66.55 -3.57 24.29
CA ARG A 232 65.92 -2.30 23.82
C ARG A 232 65.23 -1.41 24.87
N ARG A 233 66.03 -0.81 25.76
CA ARG A 233 65.80 0.59 26.17
C ARG A 233 66.21 1.53 25.03
N GLY A 234 65.41 2.55 24.69
CA GLY A 234 65.82 3.63 23.78
C GLY A 234 64.70 4.58 23.31
N SER A 235 64.92 5.90 23.50
CA SER A 235 64.23 7.09 22.91
C SER A 235 62.68 7.11 22.82
N GLN A 236 61.89 8.00 23.46
CA GLN A 236 61.87 9.48 23.65
C GLN A 236 61.31 10.37 22.50
N VAL A 237 60.29 11.19 22.88
CA VAL A 237 59.94 12.57 22.38
C VAL A 237 59.43 12.72 20.92
N GLY A 238 58.45 13.57 20.56
CA GLY A 238 57.50 14.42 21.34
C GLY A 238 57.08 15.74 20.61
N ARG A 239 56.05 16.46 21.11
CA ARG A 239 55.58 17.84 20.71
C ARG A 239 54.91 18.01 19.31
N ARG A 240 54.11 19.06 18.97
CA ARG A 240 53.14 19.96 19.68
C ARG A 240 52.31 20.85 18.68
N ARG A 241 51.01 21.08 18.98
CA ARG A 241 50.21 22.35 18.86
C ARG A 241 49.72 22.98 17.51
N ASN A 242 48.54 23.63 17.66
CA ASN A 242 48.03 24.92 17.07
C ASN A 242 47.41 24.98 15.63
N VAL A 243 46.51 25.93 15.27
CA VAL A 243 45.37 26.67 15.94
C VAL A 243 44.64 27.64 14.95
N ASN A 244 43.45 28.20 15.31
CA ASN A 244 42.70 29.37 14.72
C ASN A 244 41.77 29.11 13.49
N ARG A 245 40.46 29.50 13.47
CA ARG A 245 39.70 30.82 13.34
C ARG A 245 39.45 31.23 11.85
N HIS A 246 38.40 31.95 11.38
CA HIS A 246 37.32 32.82 11.95
C HIS A 246 36.13 32.98 10.92
N ARG A 247 34.81 32.98 11.27
CA ARG A 247 33.82 34.09 11.54
C ARG A 247 32.87 34.61 10.39
N HIS A 248 31.54 34.65 10.68
CA HIS A 248 30.46 35.62 10.24
C HIS A 248 29.98 35.74 8.74
N SER A 249 28.78 36.25 8.34
CA SER A 249 27.42 36.45 8.98
C SER A 249 26.29 37.05 8.04
N ARG A 250 25.00 36.63 8.17
CA ARG A 250 23.70 37.28 7.67
C ARG A 250 23.49 37.36 6.12
N GLY A 251 22.34 37.72 5.48
CA GLY A 251 20.91 38.07 5.81
C GLY A 251 20.20 38.77 4.57
N ILE A 252 18.88 39.10 4.45
CA ILE A 252 17.61 38.81 5.19
C ILE A 252 16.31 39.36 4.46
N VAL A 253 15.11 38.73 4.62
CA VAL A 253 13.69 39.24 4.37
C VAL A 253 13.06 39.27 2.92
N CYS A 254 11.72 39.52 2.78
CA CYS A 254 10.79 39.04 1.70
C CYS A 254 9.52 39.95 1.38
N GLY A 255 8.83 39.77 0.21
CA GLY A 255 7.47 40.30 -0.15
C GLY A 255 7.26 40.54 -1.69
N GLY A 256 6.08 40.57 -2.36
CA GLY A 256 4.63 40.40 -2.04
C GLY A 256 3.71 40.40 -3.32
N VAL A 257 2.38 40.18 -3.22
CA VAL A 257 1.37 40.10 -4.35
C VAL A 257 0.03 40.79 -3.93
N PRO A 258 -0.98 41.15 -4.80
CA PRO A 258 -2.14 40.24 -5.11
C PRO A 258 -3.09 40.54 -6.34
N SER A 259 -4.01 39.58 -6.67
CA SER A 259 -5.47 39.71 -7.08
C SER A 259 -6.01 40.68 -8.18
N SER A 260 -7.21 40.55 -8.81
CA SER A 260 -8.20 39.45 -9.11
C SER A 260 -9.40 40.00 -9.96
N GLY A 261 -10.32 39.15 -10.47
CA GLY A 261 -11.59 39.59 -11.11
C GLY A 261 -12.55 38.46 -11.60
N ARG A 262 -13.89 38.69 -11.63
CA ARG A 262 -14.95 37.72 -12.03
C ARG A 262 -16.27 38.41 -12.49
N SER A 263 -17.05 37.77 -13.37
CA SER A 263 -18.53 37.92 -13.47
C SER A 263 -19.19 36.80 -14.32
N SER A 264 -20.51 36.59 -14.18
CA SER A 264 -21.34 35.57 -14.87
C SER A 264 -22.86 35.91 -14.74
N PRO A 265 -23.84 35.06 -15.15
CA PRO A 265 -24.27 34.76 -16.53
C PRO A 265 -25.79 35.05 -16.77
N ARG A 266 -26.38 34.56 -17.89
CA ARG A 266 -27.84 34.52 -18.14
C ARG A 266 -28.29 33.18 -18.77
N GLU A 267 -29.56 32.83 -18.59
CA GLU A 267 -30.16 31.51 -18.88
C GLU A 267 -30.57 31.27 -20.35
N ARG A 268 -30.97 30.03 -20.68
CA ARG A 268 -31.42 29.59 -22.01
C ARG A 268 -32.62 28.63 -21.96
N LYS A 269 -33.42 28.62 -23.04
CA LYS A 269 -34.58 27.74 -23.27
C LYS A 269 -34.17 26.26 -23.36
N ARG A 270 -35.03 25.35 -22.91
CA ARG A 270 -34.90 23.89 -23.13
C ARG A 270 -34.95 23.54 -24.63
N LYS A 271 -34.10 22.59 -25.04
CA LYS A 271 -34.20 21.84 -26.30
C LYS A 271 -34.89 20.50 -26.05
N SER A 272 -35.25 19.78 -27.12
CA SER A 272 -35.44 18.32 -27.04
C SER A 272 -34.14 17.65 -26.57
N ALA A 273 -34.23 16.64 -25.72
CA ALA A 273 -33.09 15.82 -25.35
C ALA A 273 -32.55 15.09 -26.60
N ALA A 274 -31.24 14.91 -26.68
CA ALA A 274 -30.63 13.96 -27.60
C ALA A 274 -30.66 12.56 -26.95
N SER A 275 -30.67 11.51 -27.77
CA SER A 275 -30.63 10.12 -27.33
C SER A 275 -29.45 9.36 -27.93
N MET A 276 -29.05 8.32 -27.22
CA MET A 276 -28.02 7.35 -27.59
C MET A 276 -28.48 5.94 -27.21
N LYS A 277 -27.80 4.90 -27.70
CA LYS A 277 -27.99 3.52 -27.21
C LYS A 277 -27.06 3.20 -26.04
N ALA A 278 -27.59 2.46 -25.07
CA ALA A 278 -26.83 1.91 -23.95
C ALA A 278 -27.32 0.51 -23.56
N VAL A 279 -26.46 -0.29 -22.92
CA VAL A 279 -26.86 -1.57 -22.33
C VAL A 279 -27.45 -1.33 -20.94
N VAL A 280 -28.76 -1.56 -20.85
CA VAL A 280 -29.55 -1.45 -19.63
C VAL A 280 -29.60 -2.83 -18.94
N ILE A 281 -29.43 -2.82 -17.63
CA ILE A 281 -29.76 -3.97 -16.75
C ILE A 281 -31.24 -3.81 -16.40
N THR A 282 -32.11 -4.65 -16.96
CA THR A 282 -33.57 -4.54 -16.70
C THR A 282 -33.97 -4.96 -15.29
N THR A 283 -33.23 -5.91 -14.71
CA THR A 283 -33.35 -6.39 -13.33
C THR A 283 -32.04 -7.10 -12.93
N PRO A 284 -31.66 -7.19 -11.64
CA PRO A 284 -30.48 -7.95 -11.24
C PRO A 284 -30.60 -9.45 -11.61
N GLY A 285 -29.63 -10.01 -12.34
CA GLY A 285 -29.76 -11.40 -12.83
C GLY A 285 -28.61 -11.98 -13.67
N GLY A 286 -28.95 -12.98 -14.49
CA GLY A 286 -28.06 -13.62 -15.46
C GLY A 286 -27.80 -12.73 -16.69
N PRO A 287 -27.07 -13.21 -17.70
CA PRO A 287 -26.72 -12.39 -18.87
C PRO A 287 -27.93 -11.90 -19.68
N GLU A 288 -29.06 -12.59 -19.60
CA GLU A 288 -30.34 -12.29 -20.27
C GLU A 288 -31.00 -10.97 -19.85
N VAL A 289 -30.61 -10.37 -18.73
CA VAL A 289 -31.14 -9.06 -18.28
C VAL A 289 -30.48 -7.86 -18.98
N LEU A 290 -29.47 -8.11 -19.82
CA LEU A 290 -28.76 -7.08 -20.57
C LEU A 290 -29.48 -6.79 -21.89
N GLN A 291 -30.03 -5.59 -22.03
CA GLN A 291 -30.74 -5.15 -23.24
C GLN A 291 -30.15 -3.85 -23.78
N LEU A 292 -29.95 -3.79 -25.09
CA LEU A 292 -29.62 -2.54 -25.78
C LEU A 292 -30.91 -1.71 -25.92
N GLN A 293 -30.93 -0.51 -25.35
CA GLN A 293 -32.10 0.39 -25.35
C GLN A 293 -31.67 1.82 -25.69
N GLU A 294 -32.59 2.63 -26.22
CA GLU A 294 -32.38 4.07 -26.36
C GLU A 294 -32.55 4.77 -25.01
N VAL A 295 -31.65 5.69 -24.69
CA VAL A 295 -31.57 6.45 -23.44
C VAL A 295 -31.16 7.90 -23.74
N GLU A 296 -31.28 8.80 -22.76
CA GLU A 296 -30.82 10.20 -22.93
C GLU A 296 -29.29 10.29 -23.07
N ASP A 297 -28.81 11.24 -23.88
CA ASP A 297 -27.39 11.59 -23.98
C ASP A 297 -26.84 12.02 -22.60
N PRO A 298 -25.60 11.64 -22.21
CA PRO A 298 -25.08 11.89 -20.87
C PRO A 298 -24.77 13.37 -20.64
N GLU A 299 -25.21 13.91 -19.49
CA GLU A 299 -24.97 15.31 -19.14
C GLU A 299 -23.47 15.61 -18.92
N LEU A 300 -22.91 16.43 -19.81
CA LEU A 300 -21.52 16.89 -19.77
C LEU A 300 -21.32 18.03 -18.76
N LYS A 301 -20.61 17.77 -17.66
CA LYS A 301 -20.27 18.80 -16.67
C LYS A 301 -19.05 19.63 -17.10
N ASP A 302 -18.87 20.79 -16.46
CA ASP A 302 -17.80 21.73 -16.78
C ASP A 302 -16.38 21.18 -16.69
N ASN A 303 -16.13 20.14 -15.89
CA ASN A 303 -14.83 19.49 -15.69
C ASN A 303 -14.71 18.12 -16.39
N GLU A 304 -15.64 17.80 -17.28
CA GLU A 304 -15.73 16.51 -17.98
C GLU A 304 -15.50 16.68 -19.49
N VAL A 305 -15.23 15.57 -20.17
CA VAL A 305 -15.26 15.47 -21.65
C VAL A 305 -16.31 14.45 -22.07
N LEU A 306 -16.98 14.69 -23.19
CA LEU A 306 -17.90 13.75 -23.81
C LEU A 306 -17.11 12.95 -24.85
N ILE A 307 -16.98 11.65 -24.63
CA ILE A 307 -16.33 10.71 -25.54
C ILE A 307 -17.43 9.99 -26.32
N LYS A 308 -17.41 10.12 -27.65
CA LYS A 308 -18.11 9.17 -28.53
C LYS A 308 -17.31 7.87 -28.53
N VAL A 309 -17.92 6.79 -28.05
CA VAL A 309 -17.26 5.51 -27.83
C VAL A 309 -16.98 4.81 -29.16
N GLU A 310 -15.78 4.26 -29.28
CA GLU A 310 -15.34 3.35 -30.35
C GLU A 310 -15.32 1.91 -29.83
N ALA A 311 -14.86 1.70 -28.59
CA ALA A 311 -14.94 0.42 -27.90
C ALA A 311 -15.01 0.61 -26.37
N THR A 312 -15.61 -0.37 -25.69
CA THR A 312 -15.54 -0.57 -24.22
C THR A 312 -15.00 -1.96 -23.94
N ALA A 313 -14.46 -2.18 -22.74
CA ALA A 313 -14.00 -3.52 -22.33
C ALA A 313 -14.82 -4.09 -21.18
N LEU A 314 -15.06 -5.40 -21.26
CA LEU A 314 -15.81 -6.17 -20.29
C LEU A 314 -14.91 -6.60 -19.12
N ASN A 315 -15.39 -6.41 -17.89
CA ASN A 315 -14.68 -6.71 -16.66
C ASN A 315 -15.52 -7.56 -15.69
N ARG A 316 -14.86 -8.24 -14.73
CA ARG A 316 -15.56 -9.05 -13.71
C ARG A 316 -16.51 -8.22 -12.84
N ALA A 317 -16.20 -6.95 -12.63
CA ALA A 317 -17.06 -6.01 -11.91
C ALA A 317 -18.40 -5.74 -12.62
N ASP A 318 -18.45 -5.78 -13.96
CA ASP A 318 -19.68 -5.62 -14.72
C ASP A 318 -20.66 -6.79 -14.46
N ILE A 319 -20.14 -8.02 -14.34
CA ILE A 319 -20.93 -9.19 -13.96
C ILE A 319 -21.46 -9.06 -12.52
N LEU A 320 -20.67 -8.52 -11.59
CA LEU A 320 -21.11 -8.29 -10.22
C LEU A 320 -22.16 -7.16 -10.13
N GLN A 321 -22.04 -6.09 -10.93
CA GLN A 321 -23.06 -5.05 -11.03
C GLN A 321 -24.36 -5.61 -11.64
N ARG A 322 -24.28 -6.40 -12.72
CA ARG A 322 -25.45 -7.07 -13.33
C ARG A 322 -26.19 -7.98 -12.34
N LYS A 323 -25.48 -8.59 -11.39
CA LYS A 323 -26.05 -9.41 -10.31
C LYS A 323 -26.51 -8.60 -9.08
N GLY A 324 -26.46 -7.27 -9.14
CA GLY A 324 -26.82 -6.38 -8.01
C GLY A 324 -25.80 -6.35 -6.86
N MET A 325 -24.66 -7.03 -6.99
CA MET A 325 -23.65 -7.20 -5.94
C MET A 325 -22.59 -6.08 -5.90
N TYR A 326 -22.54 -5.21 -6.92
CA TYR A 326 -21.51 -4.18 -7.06
C TYR A 326 -22.07 -2.89 -7.70
N PRO A 327 -22.93 -2.14 -6.98
CA PRO A 327 -23.59 -0.96 -7.52
C PRO A 327 -22.61 0.16 -7.90
N PRO A 328 -22.96 1.04 -8.85
CA PRO A 328 -22.14 2.20 -9.19
C PRO A 328 -22.00 3.17 -8.00
N PRO A 329 -20.89 3.93 -7.89
CA PRO A 329 -20.77 5.00 -6.91
C PRO A 329 -21.87 6.07 -7.14
N PRO A 330 -22.41 6.71 -6.09
CA PRO A 330 -23.37 7.79 -6.23
C PRO A 330 -22.89 8.88 -7.20
N GLY A 331 -23.78 9.35 -8.09
CA GLY A 331 -23.46 10.33 -9.14
C GLY A 331 -22.66 9.79 -10.34
N SER A 332 -22.33 8.49 -10.37
CA SER A 332 -21.80 7.81 -11.57
C SER A 332 -22.95 7.32 -12.48
N SER A 333 -22.65 7.09 -13.75
CA SER A 333 -23.61 6.49 -14.71
C SER A 333 -24.12 5.12 -14.21
N PRO A 334 -25.43 4.83 -14.36
CA PRO A 334 -26.01 3.55 -13.96
C PRO A 334 -25.62 2.38 -14.90
N TYR A 335 -25.21 2.69 -16.14
CA TYR A 335 -24.87 1.68 -17.15
C TYR A 335 -23.51 1.01 -16.86
N LEU A 336 -23.28 -0.16 -17.47
CA LEU A 336 -22.06 -0.95 -17.32
C LEU A 336 -20.84 -0.30 -17.99
N GLY A 337 -19.65 -0.88 -17.79
CA GLY A 337 -18.39 -0.47 -18.43
C GLY A 337 -17.53 0.42 -17.55
N LEU A 338 -16.32 -0.07 -17.22
CA LEU A 338 -15.33 0.61 -16.38
C LEU A 338 -14.19 1.27 -17.16
N GLU A 339 -14.13 1.10 -18.47
CA GLU A 339 -13.14 1.72 -19.36
C GLU A 339 -13.69 1.83 -20.78
N CYS A 340 -13.21 2.80 -21.55
CA CYS A 340 -13.54 2.95 -22.96
C CYS A 340 -12.39 3.50 -23.79
N SER A 341 -12.54 3.47 -25.10
CA SER A 341 -11.83 4.30 -26.06
C SER A 341 -12.82 5.00 -26.98
N GLY A 342 -12.38 6.07 -27.63
CA GLY A 342 -13.23 6.85 -28.51
C GLY A 342 -12.61 8.15 -28.97
N THR A 343 -13.46 9.00 -29.54
CA THR A 343 -13.09 10.36 -29.96
C THR A 343 -13.85 11.37 -29.11
N ILE A 344 -13.19 12.44 -28.67
CA ILE A 344 -13.85 13.51 -27.90
C ILE A 344 -14.81 14.28 -28.82
N GLU A 345 -16.10 14.26 -28.48
CA GLU A 345 -17.20 14.94 -29.18
C GLU A 345 -17.43 16.36 -28.63
N ALA A 346 -17.25 16.55 -27.32
CA ALA A 346 -17.38 17.85 -26.65
C ALA A 346 -16.52 17.93 -25.37
N VAL A 347 -16.19 19.14 -24.92
CA VAL A 347 -15.39 19.42 -23.71
C VAL A 347 -16.09 20.41 -22.79
N GLY A 348 -16.00 20.18 -21.47
CA GLY A 348 -16.53 21.07 -20.45
C GLY A 348 -15.73 22.37 -20.33
N LYS A 349 -16.38 23.44 -19.82
CA LYS A 349 -15.82 24.82 -19.80
C LYS A 349 -14.55 25.01 -18.98
N GLN A 350 -14.20 24.05 -18.12
CA GLN A 350 -13.03 24.06 -17.23
C GLN A 350 -11.96 23.05 -17.70
N VAL A 351 -12.16 22.38 -18.84
CA VAL A 351 -11.19 21.47 -19.45
C VAL A 351 -10.27 22.24 -20.39
N SER A 352 -8.97 22.26 -20.05
CA SER A 352 -7.92 22.93 -20.85
C SER A 352 -6.93 21.98 -21.52
N ARG A 353 -6.90 20.69 -21.11
CA ARG A 353 -5.97 19.69 -21.63
C ARG A 353 -6.43 19.03 -22.94
N TRP A 354 -7.73 18.97 -23.17
CA TRP A 354 -8.36 18.15 -24.20
C TRP A 354 -9.17 19.01 -25.18
N GLN A 355 -9.28 18.55 -26.42
CA GLN A 355 -10.00 19.21 -27.50
C GLN A 355 -10.91 18.22 -28.25
N VAL A 356 -11.90 18.75 -28.97
CA VAL A 356 -12.78 17.95 -29.83
C VAL A 356 -11.97 17.34 -30.97
N GLY A 357 -12.17 16.05 -31.24
CA GLY A 357 -11.40 15.27 -32.22
C GLY A 357 -10.21 14.50 -31.66
N ASP A 358 -9.82 14.70 -30.39
CA ASP A 358 -8.77 13.89 -29.75
C ASP A 358 -9.19 12.42 -29.67
N LYS A 359 -8.26 11.52 -30.04
CA LYS A 359 -8.42 10.07 -29.90
C LYS A 359 -7.89 9.61 -28.55
N VAL A 360 -8.77 9.06 -27.73
CA VAL A 360 -8.51 8.84 -26.30
C VAL A 360 -8.97 7.47 -25.83
N CYS A 361 -8.45 7.04 -24.68
CA CYS A 361 -9.03 6.00 -23.84
C CYS A 361 -9.15 6.48 -22.39
N ALA A 362 -10.11 5.98 -21.64
CA ALA A 362 -10.44 6.51 -20.32
C ALA A 362 -10.78 5.43 -19.30
N LEU A 363 -10.43 5.71 -18.04
CA LEU A 363 -10.91 4.99 -16.87
C LEU A 363 -12.26 5.59 -16.44
N LEU A 364 -13.24 4.76 -16.07
CA LEU A 364 -14.61 5.18 -15.77
C LEU A 364 -15.04 4.79 -14.34
N SER A 365 -16.29 5.12 -14.00
CA SER A 365 -17.02 4.59 -12.84
C SER A 365 -18.24 3.75 -13.24
N GLY A 366 -18.48 3.56 -14.53
CA GLY A 366 -19.74 3.14 -15.17
C GLY A 366 -19.95 3.94 -16.45
N GLY A 367 -20.83 3.49 -17.35
CA GLY A 367 -21.21 4.20 -18.57
C GLY A 367 -20.45 3.84 -19.85
N GLY A 368 -19.47 2.93 -19.81
CA GLY A 368 -18.74 2.51 -21.02
C GLY A 368 -19.59 1.70 -22.01
N TYR A 369 -20.64 1.00 -21.57
CA TYR A 369 -21.54 0.21 -22.42
C TYR A 369 -22.61 1.09 -23.08
N ALA A 370 -22.19 2.13 -23.81
CA ALA A 370 -23.04 3.07 -24.52
C ALA A 370 -22.32 3.69 -25.73
N GLU A 371 -23.06 4.30 -26.64
CA GLU A 371 -22.49 5.03 -27.79
C GLU A 371 -21.71 6.30 -27.37
N LYS A 372 -22.03 6.87 -26.18
CA LYS A 372 -21.31 8.02 -25.60
C LYS A 372 -21.13 7.90 -24.09
N VAL A 373 -20.09 8.54 -23.54
CA VAL A 373 -19.87 8.66 -22.10
C VAL A 373 -19.24 10.00 -21.71
N ALA A 374 -19.77 10.63 -20.65
CA ALA A 374 -19.17 11.81 -20.02
C ALA A 374 -18.16 11.39 -18.95
N VAL A 375 -16.92 11.93 -19.00
CA VAL A 375 -15.79 11.47 -18.19
C VAL A 375 -15.04 12.65 -17.55
N PRO A 376 -14.74 12.63 -16.23
CA PRO A 376 -13.90 13.65 -15.61
C PRO A 376 -12.53 13.73 -16.29
N ALA A 377 -12.13 14.94 -16.73
CA ALA A 377 -11.00 15.14 -17.65
C ALA A 377 -9.65 14.61 -17.14
N GLY A 378 -9.49 14.39 -15.84
CA GLY A 378 -8.30 13.77 -15.25
C GLY A 378 -8.22 12.24 -15.40
N GLN A 379 -9.28 11.56 -15.86
CA GLN A 379 -9.35 10.09 -15.99
C GLN A 379 -9.12 9.61 -17.43
N VAL A 380 -8.69 10.52 -18.30
CA VAL A 380 -8.54 10.34 -19.75
C VAL A 380 -7.05 10.26 -20.12
N LEU A 381 -6.73 9.48 -21.15
CA LEU A 381 -5.39 9.24 -21.70
C LEU A 381 -5.46 9.37 -23.23
N LEU A 382 -4.38 9.83 -23.88
CA LEU A 382 -4.27 9.74 -25.33
C LEU A 382 -4.19 8.26 -25.76
N ALA A 383 -4.90 7.89 -26.82
CA ALA A 383 -4.77 6.55 -27.40
C ALA A 383 -3.30 6.34 -27.87
N PRO A 384 -2.61 5.24 -27.47
CA PRO A 384 -1.21 5.06 -27.79
C PRO A 384 -0.94 5.01 -29.30
N PRO A 385 0.02 5.79 -29.85
CA PRO A 385 0.43 5.66 -31.24
C PRO A 385 0.81 4.21 -31.60
N GLY A 386 0.30 3.72 -32.73
CA GLY A 386 0.51 2.35 -33.19
C GLY A 386 -0.46 1.31 -32.61
N VAL A 387 -1.33 1.68 -31.68
CA VAL A 387 -2.45 0.84 -31.21
C VAL A 387 -3.74 1.28 -31.91
N SER A 388 -4.61 0.34 -32.29
CA SER A 388 -5.92 0.69 -32.85
C SER A 388 -6.79 1.38 -31.80
N LEU A 389 -7.71 2.26 -32.21
CA LEU A 389 -8.57 2.93 -31.22
C LEU A 389 -9.43 1.90 -30.47
N GLN A 390 -9.89 0.83 -31.13
CA GLN A 390 -10.62 -0.26 -30.49
C GLN A 390 -9.76 -1.01 -29.46
N ASP A 391 -8.53 -1.42 -29.80
CA ASP A 391 -7.60 -2.07 -28.87
C ASP A 391 -7.23 -1.18 -27.68
N ALA A 392 -7.23 0.15 -27.84
CA ALA A 392 -6.92 1.08 -26.75
C ALA A 392 -7.92 1.01 -25.59
N ALA A 393 -9.16 0.54 -25.81
CA ALA A 393 -10.12 0.25 -24.74
C ALA A 393 -9.69 -0.90 -23.82
N SER A 394 -8.72 -1.71 -24.21
CA SER A 394 -8.26 -2.86 -23.41
C SER A 394 -7.33 -2.48 -22.23
N PHE A 395 -6.86 -1.23 -22.16
CA PHE A 395 -5.82 -0.77 -21.24
C PHE A 395 -6.25 -0.05 -19.94
N PRO A 396 -7.26 0.84 -19.88
CA PRO A 396 -7.39 1.76 -18.75
C PRO A 396 -7.62 1.10 -17.38
N GLU A 397 -8.55 0.16 -17.24
CA GLU A 397 -8.85 -0.51 -15.96
C GLU A 397 -7.65 -1.39 -15.54
N VAL A 398 -7.05 -2.12 -16.48
CA VAL A 398 -5.94 -3.05 -16.16
C VAL A 398 -4.65 -2.31 -15.80
N SER A 399 -4.33 -1.23 -16.53
CA SER A 399 -3.15 -0.42 -16.26
C SER A 399 -3.28 0.35 -14.95
N CYS A 400 -4.42 1.01 -14.71
CA CYS A 400 -4.66 1.74 -13.46
C CYS A 400 -4.77 0.80 -12.25
N THR A 401 -5.33 -0.40 -12.41
CA THR A 401 -5.39 -1.39 -11.32
C THR A 401 -4.00 -1.92 -10.98
N VAL A 402 -3.25 -2.43 -11.96
CA VAL A 402 -1.92 -3.02 -11.71
C VAL A 402 -0.93 -1.96 -11.25
N TRP A 403 -0.88 -0.79 -11.89
CA TRP A 403 0.05 0.28 -11.50
C TRP A 403 -0.22 0.77 -10.07
N SER A 404 -1.48 1.07 -9.73
CA SER A 404 -1.81 1.64 -8.41
C SER A 404 -1.79 0.64 -7.25
N THR A 405 -1.59 -0.65 -7.53
CA THR A 405 -1.49 -1.70 -6.51
C THR A 405 -0.07 -2.22 -6.41
N VAL A 406 0.42 -2.92 -7.45
CA VAL A 406 1.72 -3.58 -7.49
C VAL A 406 2.89 -2.58 -7.37
N PHE A 407 2.82 -1.45 -8.08
CA PHE A 407 3.92 -0.48 -8.13
C PHE A 407 3.74 0.66 -7.13
N MET A 408 2.60 1.36 -7.12
CA MET A 408 2.42 2.50 -6.20
C MET A 408 2.27 2.09 -4.72
N MET A 409 1.67 0.94 -4.41
CA MET A 409 1.36 0.54 -3.02
C MET A 409 2.24 -0.60 -2.49
N SER A 410 2.51 -1.64 -3.30
CA SER A 410 3.41 -2.73 -2.94
C SER A 410 4.87 -2.47 -3.35
N ARG A 411 5.14 -1.45 -4.19
CA ARG A 411 6.49 -1.01 -4.56
C ARG A 411 7.37 -2.14 -5.13
N LEU A 412 6.77 -2.96 -6.00
CA LEU A 412 7.50 -3.97 -6.77
C LEU A 412 8.69 -3.32 -7.50
N SER A 413 9.88 -3.84 -7.25
CA SER A 413 11.14 -3.29 -7.75
C SER A 413 11.88 -4.30 -8.65
N ALA A 414 12.82 -3.82 -9.46
CA ALA A 414 13.64 -4.68 -10.31
C ALA A 414 14.44 -5.70 -9.46
N GLY A 415 14.48 -6.96 -9.91
CA GLY A 415 15.08 -8.07 -9.19
C GLY A 415 14.18 -8.73 -8.13
N GLU A 416 13.05 -8.13 -7.74
CA GLU A 416 12.07 -8.77 -6.86
C GLU A 416 11.26 -9.87 -7.58
N THR A 417 10.65 -10.75 -6.80
CA THR A 417 9.78 -11.82 -7.27
C THR A 417 8.30 -11.46 -7.10
N PHE A 418 7.51 -11.65 -8.16
CA PHE A 418 6.11 -11.25 -8.23
C PHE A 418 5.22 -12.41 -8.66
N LEU A 419 4.17 -12.72 -7.89
CA LEU A 419 3.14 -13.71 -8.23
C LEU A 419 1.82 -13.02 -8.57
N VAL A 420 1.24 -13.34 -9.73
CA VAL A 420 -0.10 -12.90 -10.11
C VAL A 420 -1.04 -14.08 -10.32
N HIS A 421 -2.17 -14.07 -9.60
CA HIS A 421 -3.19 -15.10 -9.74
C HIS A 421 -4.08 -14.83 -10.96
N GLY A 422 -4.44 -15.90 -11.67
CA GLY A 422 -5.21 -15.81 -12.91
C GLY A 422 -4.44 -15.10 -14.02
N GLY A 423 -3.20 -15.52 -14.30
CA GLY A 423 -2.29 -14.90 -15.26
C GLY A 423 -2.87 -14.73 -16.67
N SER A 424 -3.85 -15.54 -17.07
CA SER A 424 -4.54 -15.43 -18.37
C SER A 424 -5.72 -14.44 -18.38
N SER A 425 -6.01 -13.73 -17.29
CA SER A 425 -7.03 -12.68 -17.24
C SER A 425 -6.47 -11.36 -17.79
N GLY A 426 -7.32 -10.38 -18.16
CA GLY A 426 -6.84 -9.07 -18.58
C GLY A 426 -5.85 -8.41 -17.60
N ILE A 427 -6.10 -8.51 -16.29
CA ILE A 427 -5.18 -8.08 -15.24
C ILE A 427 -3.86 -8.87 -15.31
N GLY A 428 -3.94 -10.20 -15.35
CA GLY A 428 -2.76 -11.07 -15.40
C GLY A 428 -1.89 -10.82 -16.64
N THR A 429 -2.49 -10.76 -17.83
CA THR A 429 -1.79 -10.55 -19.11
C THR A 429 -1.15 -9.18 -19.20
N PHE A 430 -1.71 -8.16 -18.56
CA PHE A 430 -1.07 -6.86 -18.43
C PHE A 430 0.05 -6.89 -17.38
N ALA A 431 -0.23 -7.48 -16.20
CA ALA A 431 0.69 -7.54 -15.06
C ALA A 431 2.00 -8.27 -15.37
N ILE A 432 1.94 -9.38 -16.14
CA ILE A 432 3.14 -10.08 -16.61
C ILE A 432 4.02 -9.13 -17.43
N GLN A 433 3.47 -8.51 -18.48
CA GLN A 433 4.24 -7.68 -19.41
C GLN A 433 4.89 -6.49 -18.71
N ILE A 434 4.16 -5.75 -17.87
CA ILE A 434 4.72 -4.58 -17.16
C ILE A 434 5.72 -4.99 -16.07
N ALA A 435 5.49 -6.08 -15.34
CA ALA A 435 6.46 -6.55 -14.33
C ALA A 435 7.75 -7.09 -14.95
N LYS A 436 7.68 -7.72 -16.14
CA LYS A 436 8.88 -8.09 -16.91
C LYS A 436 9.61 -6.88 -17.48
N TYR A 437 8.89 -5.87 -17.97
CA TYR A 437 9.48 -4.59 -18.40
C TYR A 437 10.21 -3.88 -17.25
N TRP A 438 9.66 -3.94 -16.03
CA TRP A 438 10.27 -3.42 -14.80
C TRP A 438 11.28 -4.39 -14.13
N GLY A 439 11.67 -5.49 -14.78
CA GLY A 439 12.79 -6.33 -14.35
C GLY A 439 12.51 -7.30 -13.19
N ALA A 440 11.26 -7.67 -12.91
CA ALA A 440 10.91 -8.68 -11.90
C ALA A 440 11.01 -10.12 -12.45
N LYS A 441 11.13 -11.12 -11.54
CA LYS A 441 10.84 -12.54 -11.84
C LYS A 441 9.35 -12.79 -11.59
N VAL A 442 8.61 -13.15 -12.63
CA VAL A 442 7.15 -13.27 -12.62
C VAL A 442 6.71 -14.73 -12.55
N PHE A 443 5.86 -14.99 -11.57
CA PHE A 443 5.15 -16.24 -11.32
C PHE A 443 3.67 -16.05 -11.66
N VAL A 444 3.03 -17.07 -12.23
CA VAL A 444 1.59 -17.03 -12.57
C VAL A 444 0.87 -18.30 -12.14
N THR A 445 -0.40 -18.17 -11.75
CA THR A 445 -1.34 -19.31 -11.72
C THR A 445 -2.36 -19.23 -12.85
N ALA A 446 -2.61 -20.33 -13.55
CA ALA A 446 -3.72 -20.46 -14.51
C ALA A 446 -4.25 -21.90 -14.57
N GLY A 447 -5.44 -22.11 -15.15
CA GLY A 447 -6.21 -23.36 -15.03
C GLY A 447 -6.20 -24.30 -16.24
N SER A 448 -5.26 -24.13 -17.17
CA SER A 448 -5.01 -25.05 -18.31
C SER A 448 -3.60 -24.87 -18.89
N LYS A 449 -3.10 -25.88 -19.60
CA LYS A 449 -1.77 -25.85 -20.24
C LYS A 449 -1.64 -24.73 -21.28
N GLU A 450 -2.66 -24.51 -22.13
CA GLU A 450 -2.67 -23.42 -23.11
C GLU A 450 -2.55 -22.05 -22.45
N LYS A 451 -3.28 -21.83 -21.35
CA LYS A 451 -3.24 -20.57 -20.61
C LYS A 451 -1.87 -20.28 -20.03
N LEU A 452 -1.17 -21.32 -19.57
CA LEU A 452 0.20 -21.21 -19.07
C LEU A 452 1.24 -21.01 -20.18
N ALA A 453 1.08 -21.68 -21.32
CA ALA A 453 1.91 -21.45 -22.50
C ALA A 453 1.77 -19.99 -23.00
N PHE A 454 0.55 -19.47 -23.03
CA PHE A 454 0.30 -18.07 -23.36
C PHE A 454 0.96 -17.10 -22.36
N CYS A 455 0.82 -17.36 -21.04
CA CYS A 455 1.48 -16.53 -20.02
C CYS A 455 3.02 -16.57 -20.13
N LYS A 456 3.60 -17.73 -20.47
CA LYS A 456 5.04 -17.87 -20.72
C LYS A 456 5.47 -17.06 -21.95
N ASN A 457 4.67 -17.04 -23.01
CA ASN A 457 4.92 -16.22 -24.20
C ASN A 457 4.81 -14.71 -23.94
N LEU A 458 4.08 -14.28 -22.90
CA LEU A 458 4.11 -12.89 -22.39
C LEU A 458 5.32 -12.58 -21.50
N GLY A 459 6.16 -13.58 -21.19
CA GLY A 459 7.37 -13.44 -20.41
C GLY A 459 7.30 -13.95 -18.96
N ALA A 460 6.23 -14.65 -18.55
CA ALA A 460 6.19 -15.25 -17.21
C ALA A 460 7.27 -16.34 -17.05
N ASP A 461 8.13 -16.19 -16.05
CA ASP A 461 9.27 -17.09 -15.81
C ASP A 461 8.81 -18.44 -15.22
N VAL A 462 7.81 -18.41 -14.32
CA VAL A 462 7.27 -19.59 -13.63
C VAL A 462 5.76 -19.69 -13.85
N CYS A 463 5.31 -20.81 -14.41
CA CYS A 463 3.92 -21.04 -14.80
C CYS A 463 3.34 -22.25 -14.06
N ILE A 464 2.34 -22.03 -13.19
CA ILE A 464 1.79 -23.04 -12.28
C ILE A 464 0.33 -23.36 -12.63
N ASN A 465 0.01 -24.64 -12.85
CA ASN A 465 -1.36 -25.12 -13.05
C ASN A 465 -2.03 -25.40 -11.71
N TYR A 466 -2.83 -24.46 -11.20
CA TYR A 466 -3.48 -24.58 -9.88
C TYR A 466 -4.46 -25.77 -9.75
N LYS A 467 -4.78 -26.47 -10.84
CA LYS A 467 -5.58 -27.71 -10.84
C LYS A 467 -4.76 -29.00 -10.68
N THR A 468 -3.44 -28.96 -10.89
CA THR A 468 -2.57 -30.15 -10.84
C THR A 468 -1.28 -29.94 -10.04
N GLU A 469 -1.02 -28.71 -9.56
CA GLU A 469 0.14 -28.33 -8.77
C GLU A 469 -0.31 -27.52 -7.55
N ASP A 470 0.33 -27.75 -6.40
CA ASP A 470 0.25 -26.79 -5.29
C ASP A 470 1.18 -25.60 -5.57
N PHE A 471 0.61 -24.41 -5.71
CA PHE A 471 1.39 -23.21 -5.95
C PHE A 471 2.28 -22.83 -4.76
N VAL A 472 1.96 -23.24 -3.52
CA VAL A 472 2.80 -22.96 -2.35
C VAL A 472 4.08 -23.80 -2.41
N ALA A 473 3.97 -25.09 -2.74
CA ALA A 473 5.11 -25.96 -3.00
C ALA A 473 5.97 -25.46 -4.17
N ARG A 474 5.36 -25.18 -5.33
CA ARG A 474 6.09 -24.71 -6.53
C ARG A 474 6.76 -23.34 -6.32
N VAL A 475 6.13 -22.41 -5.61
CA VAL A 475 6.76 -21.14 -5.19
C VAL A 475 7.98 -21.39 -4.32
N LYS A 476 7.91 -22.30 -3.33
CA LYS A 476 9.06 -22.63 -2.47
C LYS A 476 10.20 -23.24 -3.27
N GLU A 477 9.92 -24.20 -4.15
CA GLU A 477 10.91 -24.84 -5.02
C GLU A 477 11.66 -23.80 -5.87
N GLU A 478 10.92 -22.99 -6.62
CA GLU A 478 11.39 -21.99 -7.60
C GLU A 478 12.01 -20.72 -6.97
N THR A 479 12.06 -20.64 -5.63
CA THR A 479 12.66 -19.55 -4.85
C THR A 479 13.71 -20.04 -3.83
N GLY A 480 14.03 -21.34 -3.80
CA GLY A 480 14.97 -21.91 -2.81
C GLY A 480 14.45 -21.81 -1.37
N GLY A 481 13.14 -22.01 -1.18
CA GLY A 481 12.43 -21.95 0.10
C GLY A 481 12.06 -20.53 0.57
N LYS A 482 12.48 -19.48 -0.14
CA LYS A 482 12.32 -18.09 0.30
C LYS A 482 10.88 -17.57 0.25
N GLY A 483 10.09 -17.99 -0.76
CA GLY A 483 8.80 -17.38 -1.08
C GLY A 483 8.93 -16.18 -2.03
N VAL A 484 7.79 -15.58 -2.40
CA VAL A 484 7.70 -14.42 -3.32
C VAL A 484 7.52 -13.08 -2.59
N ASP A 485 8.02 -12.00 -3.17
CA ASP A 485 8.11 -10.69 -2.51
C ASP A 485 6.81 -9.86 -2.64
N VAL A 486 6.08 -10.02 -3.74
CA VAL A 486 4.76 -9.40 -3.97
C VAL A 486 3.78 -10.42 -4.54
N ILE A 487 2.53 -10.43 -4.06
CA ILE A 487 1.41 -11.20 -4.62
C ILE A 487 0.28 -10.25 -5.01
N LEU A 488 -0.23 -10.35 -6.25
CA LEU A 488 -1.50 -9.74 -6.68
C LEU A 488 -2.60 -10.81 -6.76
N ASP A 489 -3.63 -10.66 -5.93
CA ASP A 489 -4.67 -11.66 -5.72
C ASP A 489 -6.08 -11.19 -6.15
N ILE A 490 -6.71 -12.01 -7.00
CA ILE A 490 -8.10 -11.87 -7.46
C ILE A 490 -9.05 -12.90 -6.82
N ILE A 491 -8.50 -13.87 -6.09
CA ILE A 491 -9.23 -15.00 -5.51
C ILE A 491 -9.71 -14.67 -4.10
N GLY A 492 -8.86 -14.12 -3.24
CA GLY A 492 -9.23 -13.79 -1.87
C GLY A 492 -9.30 -15.02 -0.98
N ALA A 493 -10.45 -15.28 -0.34
CA ALA A 493 -10.56 -16.13 0.84
C ALA A 493 -9.93 -17.55 0.71
N GLU A 494 -10.23 -18.27 -0.38
CA GLU A 494 -9.70 -19.60 -0.68
C GLU A 494 -8.16 -19.65 -0.74
N TYR A 495 -7.52 -18.61 -1.26
CA TYR A 495 -6.05 -18.55 -1.44
C TYR A 495 -5.34 -17.80 -0.32
N PHE A 496 -6.05 -16.99 0.46
CA PHE A 496 -5.48 -16.03 1.40
C PHE A 496 -4.40 -16.63 2.33
N ARG A 497 -4.68 -17.77 2.98
CA ARG A 497 -3.69 -18.45 3.84
C ARG A 497 -2.48 -18.95 3.05
N ARG A 498 -2.72 -19.59 1.89
CA ARG A 498 -1.69 -20.10 0.97
C ARG A 498 -0.80 -18.97 0.44
N ASN A 499 -1.34 -17.77 0.28
CA ASN A 499 -0.61 -16.56 -0.11
C ASN A 499 0.34 -16.11 1.01
N LEU A 500 -0.10 -16.06 2.28
CA LEU A 500 0.77 -15.77 3.42
C LEU A 500 1.89 -16.82 3.60
N ASP A 501 1.58 -18.10 3.34
CA ASP A 501 2.59 -19.17 3.36
C ASP A 501 3.58 -19.10 2.19
N SER A 502 3.16 -18.54 1.05
CA SER A 502 3.97 -18.33 -0.17
C SER A 502 4.83 -17.06 -0.15
N LEU A 503 4.49 -16.04 0.65
CA LEU A 503 5.26 -14.79 0.72
C LEU A 503 6.65 -14.96 1.35
N SER A 504 7.60 -14.13 0.93
CA SER A 504 8.92 -13.98 1.55
C SER A 504 8.89 -13.14 2.84
N PHE A 505 10.06 -12.93 3.44
CA PHE A 505 10.20 -11.96 4.54
C PHE A 505 9.99 -10.53 4.04
N ASP A 506 9.24 -9.72 4.80
CA ASP A 506 8.78 -8.38 4.41
C ASP A 506 7.91 -8.38 3.12
N GLY A 507 7.39 -9.55 2.73
CA GLY A 507 6.54 -9.76 1.56
C GLY A 507 5.16 -9.09 1.63
N ARG A 508 4.59 -8.75 0.47
CA ARG A 508 3.38 -7.93 0.32
C ARG A 508 2.26 -8.67 -0.42
N LEU A 509 1.12 -8.88 0.23
CA LEU A 509 -0.10 -9.36 -0.43
C LEU A 509 -1.01 -8.17 -0.78
N PHE A 510 -1.39 -8.03 -2.05
CA PHE A 510 -2.40 -7.09 -2.50
C PHE A 510 -3.64 -7.81 -3.03
N VAL A 511 -4.78 -7.65 -2.35
CA VAL A 511 -6.07 -8.24 -2.75
C VAL A 511 -6.90 -7.22 -3.54
N ILE A 512 -7.29 -7.59 -4.76
CA ILE A 512 -8.18 -6.81 -5.65
C ILE A 512 -9.48 -7.54 -6.01
N GLY A 513 -9.64 -8.81 -5.61
CA GLY A 513 -10.84 -9.61 -5.90
C GLY A 513 -11.10 -10.71 -4.88
N THR A 514 -12.32 -11.22 -4.89
CA THR A 514 -12.87 -12.19 -3.93
C THR A 514 -13.56 -13.36 -4.66
N MET A 515 -13.01 -13.80 -5.81
CA MET A 515 -13.60 -14.85 -6.64
C MET A 515 -13.73 -16.22 -5.93
N GLY A 516 -12.82 -16.52 -5.01
CA GLY A 516 -12.85 -17.67 -4.09
C GLY A 516 -13.36 -17.28 -2.70
N GLY A 517 -14.27 -16.30 -2.61
CA GLY A 517 -14.88 -15.83 -1.37
C GLY A 517 -14.25 -14.57 -0.77
N ALA A 518 -15.01 -13.92 0.13
CA ALA A 518 -14.66 -12.65 0.77
C ALA A 518 -14.36 -12.75 2.28
N VAL A 519 -14.52 -13.93 2.89
CA VAL A 519 -14.40 -14.16 4.34
C VAL A 519 -13.44 -15.32 4.60
N THR A 520 -12.45 -15.11 5.44
CA THR A 520 -11.38 -16.10 5.73
C THR A 520 -10.74 -15.80 7.09
N GLU A 521 -10.20 -16.82 7.76
CA GLU A 521 -9.50 -16.66 9.03
C GLU A 521 -8.00 -16.33 8.83
N ILE A 522 -7.40 -15.62 9.79
CA ILE A 522 -6.00 -15.20 9.72
C ILE A 522 -5.20 -15.55 10.98
N ASP A 523 -4.18 -16.39 10.81
CA ASP A 523 -3.16 -16.61 11.84
C ASP A 523 -2.10 -15.50 11.78
N LEU A 524 -2.28 -14.50 12.64
CA LEU A 524 -1.41 -13.33 12.73
C LEU A 524 0.04 -13.68 13.12
N ARG A 525 0.33 -14.88 13.65
CA ARG A 525 1.70 -15.33 13.94
C ARG A 525 2.54 -15.48 12.67
N VAL A 526 1.92 -15.78 11.53
CA VAL A 526 2.61 -15.83 10.22
C VAL A 526 2.91 -14.42 9.70
N VAL A 527 1.95 -13.50 9.83
CA VAL A 527 2.13 -12.08 9.49
C VAL A 527 3.26 -11.47 10.34
N LEU A 528 3.27 -11.74 11.65
CA LEU A 528 4.27 -11.24 12.60
C LEU A 528 5.67 -11.84 12.37
N SER A 529 5.78 -13.15 12.12
CA SER A 529 7.08 -13.82 11.97
C SER A 529 7.79 -13.45 10.68
N LYS A 530 7.07 -13.41 9.55
CA LYS A 530 7.61 -12.97 8.25
C LYS A 530 7.60 -11.44 8.05
N ARG A 531 6.93 -10.66 8.92
CA ARG A 531 6.70 -9.20 8.79
C ARG A 531 5.88 -8.80 7.54
N LEU A 532 4.88 -9.60 7.21
CA LEU A 532 4.09 -9.42 5.99
C LEU A 532 3.29 -8.11 6.03
N THR A 533 3.10 -7.50 4.86
CA THR A 533 2.14 -6.41 4.65
C THR A 533 0.95 -6.94 3.88
N ILE A 534 -0.26 -6.64 4.35
CA ILE A 534 -1.51 -7.01 3.68
C ILE A 534 -2.24 -5.73 3.27
N GLN A 535 -2.59 -5.63 2.00
CA GLN A 535 -3.16 -4.46 1.34
C GLN A 535 -4.38 -4.88 0.52
N ALA A 536 -5.37 -3.99 0.39
CA ALA A 536 -6.51 -4.20 -0.49
C ALA A 536 -7.10 -2.85 -0.94
N ALA A 537 -7.57 -2.78 -2.19
CA ALA A 537 -8.26 -1.61 -2.73
C ALA A 537 -9.01 -1.95 -4.01
N GLY A 538 -10.27 -1.50 -4.12
CA GLY A 538 -10.94 -1.37 -5.42
C GLY A 538 -10.46 -0.12 -6.18
N LEU A 539 -10.68 -0.09 -7.49
CA LEU A 539 -10.43 1.11 -8.32
C LEU A 539 -11.70 1.96 -8.53
N ARG A 540 -12.86 1.31 -8.71
CA ARG A 540 -14.14 1.97 -9.05
C ARG A 540 -14.55 3.11 -8.10
N TYR A 541 -14.51 2.88 -6.80
CA TYR A 541 -14.98 3.81 -5.75
C TYR A 541 -13.96 4.87 -5.32
N ARG A 542 -12.78 4.96 -5.94
CA ARG A 542 -11.81 6.01 -5.61
C ARG A 542 -12.29 7.37 -6.11
N SER A 543 -11.94 8.43 -5.41
CA SER A 543 -12.35 9.79 -5.77
C SER A 543 -11.80 10.22 -7.15
N PRO A 544 -12.43 11.18 -7.84
CA PRO A 544 -11.97 11.63 -9.16
C PRO A 544 -10.51 12.11 -9.16
N GLU A 545 -10.07 12.73 -8.07
CA GLU A 545 -8.71 13.26 -7.89
C GLU A 545 -7.70 12.12 -7.71
N ASN A 546 -8.08 11.06 -6.98
CA ASN A 546 -7.24 9.87 -6.83
C ASN A 546 -7.15 9.07 -8.12
N LYS A 547 -8.27 8.88 -8.84
CA LYS A 547 -8.24 8.29 -10.19
C LYS A 547 -7.35 9.11 -11.13
N ALA A 548 -7.45 10.43 -11.09
CA ALA A 548 -6.60 11.30 -11.90
C ALA A 548 -5.11 11.24 -11.51
N ALA A 549 -4.78 11.01 -10.23
CA ALA A 549 -3.40 10.74 -9.82
C ALA A 549 -2.89 9.41 -10.38
N VAL A 550 -3.69 8.33 -10.28
CA VAL A 550 -3.35 7.02 -10.86
C VAL A 550 -3.18 7.10 -12.38
N VAL A 551 -4.05 7.84 -13.08
CA VAL A 551 -3.99 7.99 -14.54
C VAL A 551 -2.74 8.76 -14.98
N ARG A 552 -2.33 9.82 -14.28
CA ARG A 552 -1.03 10.49 -14.54
C ARG A 552 0.16 9.57 -14.28
N GLU A 553 0.10 8.75 -13.24
CA GLU A 553 1.15 7.78 -12.93
C GLU A 553 1.25 6.66 -13.98
N VAL A 554 0.12 6.23 -14.55
CA VAL A 554 0.08 5.33 -15.72
C VAL A 554 0.64 6.02 -16.96
N GLU A 555 0.27 7.27 -17.21
CA GLU A 555 0.80 8.05 -18.34
C GLU A 555 2.32 8.19 -18.30
N ASN A 556 2.88 8.49 -17.13
CA ASN A 556 4.31 8.68 -16.95
C ASN A 556 5.12 7.37 -17.01
N ASN A 557 4.61 6.27 -16.42
CA ASN A 557 5.42 5.07 -16.15
C ASN A 557 5.04 3.83 -16.99
N VAL A 558 3.82 3.79 -17.55
CA VAL A 558 3.30 2.65 -18.33
C VAL A 558 3.21 2.97 -19.82
N TRP A 559 2.69 4.14 -20.18
CA TRP A 559 2.49 4.53 -21.58
C TRP A 559 3.76 4.43 -22.44
N PRO A 560 4.96 4.83 -21.98
CA PRO A 560 6.21 4.64 -22.73
C PRO A 560 6.49 3.17 -23.10
N ALA A 561 6.14 2.21 -22.23
CA ALA A 561 6.32 0.78 -22.50
C ALA A 561 5.31 0.24 -23.54
N ILE A 562 4.11 0.84 -23.61
CA ILE A 562 3.11 0.53 -24.63
C ILE A 562 3.55 1.09 -26.00
N VAL A 563 3.96 2.36 -26.04
CA VAL A 563 4.43 3.03 -27.27
C VAL A 563 5.72 2.37 -27.80
N ALA A 564 6.61 1.89 -26.93
CA ALA A 564 7.78 1.10 -27.31
C ALA A 564 7.46 -0.37 -27.71
N GLY A 565 6.18 -0.74 -27.77
CA GLY A 565 5.71 -2.09 -28.16
C GLY A 565 6.13 -3.20 -27.19
N LYS A 566 6.53 -2.87 -25.96
CA LYS A 566 6.96 -3.82 -24.92
C LYS A 566 5.79 -4.34 -24.08
N VAL A 567 4.74 -3.53 -23.94
CA VAL A 567 3.43 -3.93 -23.41
C VAL A 567 2.41 -3.80 -24.53
N LYS A 568 1.71 -4.89 -24.85
CA LYS A 568 0.75 -4.97 -25.97
C LYS A 568 -0.67 -5.24 -25.46
N PRO A 569 -1.70 -4.80 -26.20
CA PRO A 569 -3.07 -5.19 -25.92
C PRO A 569 -3.21 -6.71 -26.08
N VAL A 570 -4.05 -7.33 -25.24
CA VAL A 570 -4.37 -8.76 -25.33
C VAL A 570 -5.89 -8.91 -25.39
N VAL A 571 -6.43 -8.84 -26.60
CA VAL A 571 -7.86 -8.99 -26.88
C VAL A 571 -8.15 -10.42 -27.34
N TYR A 572 -9.15 -11.05 -26.73
CA TYR A 572 -9.59 -12.40 -27.03
C TYR A 572 -10.62 -12.44 -28.17
N LYS A 573 -11.64 -11.58 -28.07
CA LYS A 573 -12.75 -11.47 -29.01
C LYS A 573 -13.43 -10.11 -28.90
N TYR A 574 -13.92 -9.62 -30.03
CA TYR A 574 -14.83 -8.49 -30.18
C TYR A 574 -16.29 -8.96 -30.29
N PHE A 575 -17.21 -8.18 -29.75
CA PHE A 575 -18.67 -8.35 -29.92
C PHE A 575 -19.31 -6.99 -30.22
N PRO A 576 -20.44 -6.92 -30.93
CA PRO A 576 -21.27 -5.73 -30.94
C PRO A 576 -21.92 -5.53 -29.56
N LEU A 577 -22.31 -4.29 -29.22
CA LEU A 577 -22.89 -3.93 -27.93
C LEU A 577 -24.24 -4.63 -27.67
N SER A 578 -24.96 -4.97 -28.75
CA SER A 578 -26.16 -5.83 -28.74
C SER A 578 -25.90 -7.27 -28.25
N GLU A 579 -24.67 -7.78 -28.38
CA GLU A 579 -24.27 -9.12 -27.92
C GLU A 579 -23.62 -9.12 -26.52
N ALA A 580 -23.78 -8.04 -25.73
CA ALA A 580 -23.24 -7.95 -24.37
C ALA A 580 -23.61 -9.16 -23.48
N ALA A 581 -24.80 -9.73 -23.65
CA ALA A 581 -25.21 -10.97 -22.98
C ALA A 581 -24.28 -12.17 -23.28
N GLU A 582 -23.89 -12.37 -24.55
CA GLU A 582 -23.01 -13.47 -24.94
C GLU A 582 -21.55 -13.20 -24.53
N ALA A 583 -21.09 -11.95 -24.62
CA ALA A 583 -19.79 -11.54 -24.10
C ALA A 583 -19.68 -11.82 -22.58
N HIS A 584 -20.76 -11.57 -21.82
CA HIS A 584 -20.85 -11.92 -20.40
C HIS A 584 -20.83 -13.44 -20.18
N ARG A 585 -21.58 -14.25 -20.95
CA ARG A 585 -21.52 -15.73 -20.89
C ARG A 585 -20.11 -16.25 -21.14
N LEU A 586 -19.41 -15.71 -22.15
CA LEU A 586 -18.03 -16.07 -22.46
C LEU A 586 -17.07 -15.72 -21.30
N MET A 587 -17.25 -14.58 -20.63
CA MET A 587 -16.46 -14.29 -19.42
C MET A 587 -16.80 -15.23 -18.26
N GLU A 588 -18.08 -15.52 -18.00
CA GLU A 588 -18.49 -16.45 -16.94
C GLU A 588 -17.96 -17.87 -17.18
N SER A 589 -17.98 -18.37 -18.44
CA SER A 589 -17.35 -19.64 -18.85
C SER A 589 -15.83 -19.72 -18.59
N SER A 590 -15.17 -18.58 -18.43
CA SER A 590 -13.74 -18.44 -18.13
C SER A 590 -12.77 -19.08 -19.14
N LYS A 591 -13.26 -19.38 -20.37
CA LYS A 591 -12.46 -19.92 -21.49
C LYS A 591 -11.46 -18.91 -22.07
N HIS A 592 -11.84 -17.62 -22.12
CA HIS A 592 -11.07 -16.51 -22.70
C HIS A 592 -9.65 -16.32 -22.12
N ILE A 593 -8.80 -15.64 -22.89
CA ILE A 593 -7.44 -15.21 -22.49
C ILE A 593 -7.29 -13.70 -22.77
N GLY A 594 -7.01 -12.90 -21.74
CA GLY A 594 -6.95 -11.44 -21.85
C GLY A 594 -8.33 -10.77 -21.71
N LYS A 595 -8.61 -9.79 -22.57
CA LYS A 595 -9.79 -8.90 -22.54
C LYS A 595 -10.84 -9.29 -23.58
N ILE A 596 -12.10 -8.97 -23.30
CA ILE A 596 -13.21 -9.05 -24.27
C ILE A 596 -13.69 -7.61 -24.48
N LEU A 597 -13.85 -7.20 -25.74
CA LEU A 597 -14.26 -5.84 -26.12
C LEU A 597 -15.66 -5.83 -26.71
N LEU A 598 -16.42 -4.77 -26.43
CA LEU A 598 -17.72 -4.47 -27.04
C LEU A 598 -17.58 -3.21 -27.91
N LEU A 599 -18.19 -3.23 -29.09
CA LEU A 599 -18.23 -2.13 -30.06
C LEU A 599 -19.69 -1.61 -30.14
N PRO A 600 -19.95 -0.30 -29.97
CA PRO A 600 -21.31 0.27 -29.98
C PRO A 600 -22.17 -0.10 -31.20
#